data_AF-A0A2E5X3H3-F1
#
_entry.id   AF-A0A2E5X3H3-F1
#
_cell.length_a   1.000
_cell.length_b   1.000
_cell.length_c   1.000
_cell.angle_alpha   90.00
_cell.angle_beta   90.00
_cell.angle_gamma   90.00
#
_symmetry.space_group_name_H-M   'P 1'
#
loop_
_entity.id
_entity.type
_entity.pdbx_description
1 polymer ?
#
loop_
_entity_poly.entity_id
_entity_poly.type
_entity_poly.pdbx_seq_one_letter_code
_entity_poly.pdbx_strand_id
1 'polypeptide(L)'
;MTDITVFEALLKELASMRPDRERPNRYQAREALLHLGAAIEAGEDIAERTEGLRQAVSRIQDAWGAALEEEIQLAGAEHALGVDPRFLDHPGYDLAYTLAARQRLEWRLLALAALDVPVGEDLLERIASADARLAEHRGALPDNPEKAAPDSGP
;
A
#
# COMPACT_ATOMS: atom_id res chain seq x y z
N MET A 1 6.47 7.41 11.42
CA MET A 1 7.09 6.45 12.35
C MET A 1 6.06 5.39 12.67
N THR A 2 6.23 4.19 12.14
CA THR A 2 5.37 3.03 12.42
C THR A 2 5.68 2.53 13.83
N ASP A 3 4.64 2.35 14.65
CA ASP A 3 4.79 1.98 16.06
C ASP A 3 5.25 0.52 16.19
N ILE A 4 6.48 0.31 16.63
CA ILE A 4 7.05 -1.03 16.82
C ILE A 4 6.20 -1.91 17.74
N THR A 5 5.51 -1.29 18.71
CA THR A 5 4.62 -1.98 19.66
C THR A 5 3.43 -2.63 18.95
N VAL A 6 2.88 -1.95 17.93
CA VAL A 6 1.77 -2.47 17.12
C VAL A 6 2.22 -3.67 16.31
N PHE A 7 3.41 -3.59 15.71
CA PHE A 7 3.97 -4.72 14.96
C PHE A 7 4.24 -5.93 15.86
N GLU A 8 4.80 -5.73 17.05
CA GLU A 8 5.01 -6.82 18.02
C GLU A 8 3.69 -7.45 18.48
N ALA A 9 2.64 -6.65 18.67
CA ALA A 9 1.32 -7.15 19.03
C ALA A 9 0.73 -8.03 17.90
N LEU A 10 0.86 -7.58 16.65
CA LEU A 10 0.47 -8.35 15.46
C LEU A 10 1.22 -9.68 15.38
N LEU A 11 2.53 -9.71 15.62
CA LEU A 11 3.31 -10.96 15.62
C LEU A 11 2.79 -11.95 16.66
N LYS A 12 2.47 -11.47 17.88
CA LYS A 12 1.90 -12.30 18.95
C LYS A 12 0.52 -12.84 18.57
N GLU A 13 -0.31 -12.01 17.96
CA GLU A 13 -1.63 -12.41 17.47
C GLU A 13 -1.50 -13.53 16.43
N LEU A 14 -0.72 -13.32 15.37
CA LEU A 14 -0.48 -14.31 14.31
C LEU A 14 0.11 -15.62 14.85
N ALA A 15 1.09 -15.54 15.75
CA ALA A 15 1.70 -16.72 16.37
C ALA A 15 0.74 -17.54 17.25
N SER A 16 -0.30 -16.89 17.79
CA SER A 16 -1.31 -17.52 18.64
C SER A 16 -2.43 -18.22 17.86
N MET A 17 -2.54 -17.93 16.56
CA MET A 17 -3.63 -18.43 15.73
C MET A 17 -3.66 -19.94 15.62
N ARG A 18 -4.86 -20.49 15.64
CA ARG A 18 -5.09 -21.92 15.44
C ARG A 18 -5.51 -22.18 13.99
N PRO A 19 -4.69 -22.87 13.17
CA PRO A 19 -4.96 -23.05 11.74
C PRO A 19 -6.31 -23.72 11.43
N ASP A 20 -6.83 -24.52 12.36
CA ASP A 20 -8.12 -25.22 12.26
C ASP A 20 -9.35 -24.35 12.60
N ARG A 21 -9.14 -23.14 13.13
CA ARG A 21 -10.21 -22.28 13.65
C ARG A 21 -10.17 -20.86 13.11
N GLU A 22 -8.98 -20.36 12.86
CA GLU A 22 -8.71 -18.97 12.54
C GLU A 22 -7.89 -18.88 11.27
N ARG A 23 -8.08 -17.79 10.53
CA ARG A 23 -7.28 -17.47 9.36
C ARG A 23 -6.86 -16.01 9.46
N PRO A 24 -5.60 -15.69 9.14
CA PRO A 24 -5.22 -14.30 9.01
C PRO A 24 -6.07 -13.63 7.93
N ASN A 25 -6.33 -12.34 8.11
CA ASN A 25 -7.13 -11.55 7.18
C ASN A 25 -6.31 -10.44 6.54
N ARG A 26 -6.88 -9.82 5.50
CA ARG A 26 -6.23 -8.72 4.76
C ARG A 26 -5.82 -7.53 5.65
N TYR A 27 -6.49 -7.28 6.78
CA TYR A 27 -6.12 -6.17 7.67
C TYR A 27 -4.81 -6.48 8.40
N GLN A 28 -4.61 -7.72 8.87
CA GLN A 28 -3.34 -8.14 9.44
C GLN A 28 -2.21 -8.13 8.41
N ALA A 29 -2.50 -8.57 7.18
CA ALA A 29 -1.57 -8.46 6.05
C ALA A 29 -1.18 -6.99 5.78
N ARG A 30 -2.18 -6.10 5.72
CA ARG A 30 -1.97 -4.65 5.57
C ARG A 30 -1.05 -4.08 6.63
N GLU A 31 -1.35 -4.33 7.90
CA GLU A 31 -0.54 -3.80 9.01
C GLU A 31 0.90 -4.30 8.91
N ALA A 32 1.12 -5.60 8.70
CA ALA A 32 2.47 -6.14 8.52
C ALA A 32 3.23 -5.46 7.37
N LEU A 33 2.59 -5.36 6.20
CA LEU A 33 3.20 -4.79 5.00
C LEU A 33 3.49 -3.28 5.15
N LEU A 34 2.59 -2.51 5.76
CA LEU A 34 2.81 -1.09 6.01
C LEU A 34 3.94 -0.85 7.00
N HIS A 35 4.01 -1.64 8.07
CA HIS A 35 5.09 -1.54 9.06
C HIS A 35 6.45 -1.88 8.47
N LEU A 36 6.55 -2.97 7.71
CA LEU A 36 7.79 -3.36 7.04
C LEU A 36 8.18 -2.35 5.95
N GLY A 37 7.26 -1.95 5.09
CA GLY A 37 7.53 -1.04 3.98
C GLY A 37 7.98 0.34 4.43
N ALA A 38 7.33 0.91 5.45
CA ALA A 38 7.74 2.19 6.02
C ALA A 38 9.14 2.12 6.66
N ALA A 39 9.49 0.98 7.28
CA ALA A 39 10.81 0.77 7.86
C ALA A 39 11.90 0.66 6.79
N ILE A 40 11.62 -0.06 5.70
CA ILE A 40 12.50 -0.15 4.54
C ILE A 40 12.75 1.25 3.96
N GLU A 41 11.69 2.04 3.76
CA GLU A 41 11.82 3.41 3.25
C GLU A 41 12.65 4.31 4.19
N ALA A 42 12.50 4.14 5.50
CA ALA A 42 13.28 4.86 6.49
C ALA A 42 14.76 4.39 6.55
N GLY A 43 15.14 3.36 5.79
CA GLY A 43 16.49 2.79 5.81
C GLY A 43 16.80 1.98 7.07
N GLU A 44 15.77 1.50 7.77
CA GLU A 44 15.93 0.64 8.94
C GLU A 44 16.35 -0.78 8.53
N ASP A 45 17.13 -1.45 9.37
CA ASP A 45 17.35 -2.88 9.25
C ASP A 45 16.08 -3.64 9.70
N ILE A 46 15.53 -4.44 8.79
CA ILE A 46 14.29 -5.20 8.98
C ILE A 46 14.51 -6.70 9.14
N ALA A 47 15.76 -7.18 9.26
CA ALA A 47 16.07 -8.60 9.34
C ALA A 47 15.35 -9.28 10.52
N GLU A 48 15.39 -8.69 11.71
CA GLU A 48 14.71 -9.25 12.89
C GLU A 48 13.18 -9.22 12.74
N ARG A 49 12.62 -8.16 12.13
CA ARG A 49 11.17 -8.02 11.93
C ARG A 49 10.65 -9.05 10.92
N THR A 50 11.38 -9.25 9.83
CA THR A 50 11.01 -10.24 8.80
C THR A 50 11.13 -11.66 9.33
N GLU A 51 12.20 -11.98 10.06
CA GLU A 51 12.36 -13.29 10.71
C GLU A 51 11.26 -13.55 11.75
N GLY A 52 10.96 -12.56 12.60
CA GLY A 52 9.86 -12.65 13.56
C GLY A 52 8.50 -12.90 12.88
N LEU A 53 8.23 -12.24 11.75
CA LEU A 53 7.02 -12.49 10.96
C LEU A 53 7.00 -13.91 10.38
N ARG A 54 8.11 -14.37 9.76
CA ARG A 54 8.23 -15.72 9.20
C ARG A 54 7.97 -16.78 10.28
N GLN A 55 8.49 -16.60 11.49
CA GLN A 55 8.23 -17.47 12.63
C GLN A 55 6.76 -17.44 13.07
N ALA A 56 6.18 -16.25 13.21
CA ALA A 56 4.79 -16.07 13.66
C ALA A 56 3.78 -16.74 12.71
N VAL A 57 4.01 -16.65 11.40
CA VAL A 57 3.09 -17.22 10.39
C VAL A 57 3.43 -18.65 10.00
N SER A 58 4.47 -19.26 10.56
CA SER A 58 4.99 -20.58 10.16
C SER A 58 3.95 -21.71 10.15
N ARG A 59 2.95 -21.64 11.03
CA ARG A 59 1.85 -22.64 11.12
C ARG A 59 0.64 -22.34 10.24
N ILE A 60 0.58 -21.14 9.68
CA ILE A 60 -0.54 -20.61 8.89
C ILE A 60 -0.07 -20.07 7.53
N GLN A 61 1.08 -20.54 7.02
CA GLN A 61 1.74 -19.96 5.84
C GLN A 61 0.82 -19.87 4.62
N ASP A 62 0.07 -20.92 4.31
CA ASP A 62 -0.85 -20.91 3.16
C ASP A 62 -1.96 -19.87 3.32
N ALA A 63 -2.54 -19.78 4.52
CA ALA A 63 -3.58 -18.80 4.81
C ALA A 63 -3.02 -17.36 4.86
N TRP A 64 -1.77 -17.21 5.31
CA TRP A 64 -1.04 -15.94 5.29
C TRP A 64 -0.76 -15.48 3.86
N GLY A 65 -0.29 -16.37 3.00
CA GLY A 65 -0.10 -16.10 1.57
C GLY A 65 -1.38 -15.60 0.90
N ALA A 66 -2.51 -16.26 1.18
CA ALA A 66 -3.82 -15.82 0.67
C ALA A 66 -4.23 -14.42 1.18
N ALA A 67 -3.95 -14.11 2.45
CA ALA A 67 -4.25 -12.79 3.02
C ALA A 67 -3.36 -11.68 2.41
N LEU A 68 -2.08 -11.98 2.14
CA LEU A 68 -1.17 -11.07 1.43
C LEU A 68 -1.64 -10.81 0.00
N GLU A 69 -2.03 -11.86 -0.72
CA GLU A 69 -2.57 -11.76 -2.07
C GLU A 69 -3.84 -10.91 -2.11
N GLU A 70 -4.80 -11.17 -1.22
CA GLU A 70 -6.04 -10.40 -1.13
C GLU A 70 -5.76 -8.91 -0.87
N GLU A 71 -4.87 -8.59 0.06
CA GLU A 71 -4.55 -7.19 0.38
C GLU A 71 -3.86 -6.49 -0.80
N ILE A 72 -2.89 -7.11 -1.48
CA ILE A 72 -2.20 -6.44 -2.59
C ILE A 72 -3.11 -6.26 -3.80
N GLN A 73 -3.97 -7.24 -4.10
CA GLN A 73 -4.97 -7.13 -5.16
C GLN A 73 -5.95 -5.99 -4.88
N LEU A 74 -6.45 -5.88 -3.66
CA LEU A 74 -7.34 -4.80 -3.26
C LEU A 74 -6.64 -3.43 -3.36
N ALA A 75 -5.45 -3.29 -2.76
CA ALA A 75 -4.73 -2.02 -2.74
C ALA A 75 -4.35 -1.54 -4.15
N GLY A 76 -3.94 -2.45 -5.04
CA GLY A 76 -3.66 -2.13 -6.43
C GLY A 76 -4.92 -1.74 -7.22
N ALA A 77 -6.03 -2.44 -7.00
CA ALA A 77 -7.31 -2.10 -7.62
C ALA A 77 -7.85 -0.73 -7.15
N GLU A 78 -7.74 -0.45 -5.84
CA GLU A 78 -8.11 0.85 -5.27
C GLU A 78 -7.28 1.99 -5.87
N HIS A 79 -5.96 1.81 -6.04
CA HIS A 79 -5.12 2.80 -6.70
C HIS A 79 -5.55 3.04 -8.15
N ALA A 80 -5.77 1.96 -8.92
CA ALA A 80 -6.18 2.06 -10.31
C ALA A 80 -7.55 2.76 -10.49
N LEU A 81 -8.48 2.54 -9.56
CA LEU A 81 -9.78 3.23 -9.53
C LEU A 81 -9.66 4.69 -9.05
N GLY A 82 -8.78 4.95 -8.08
CA GLY A 82 -8.56 6.29 -7.52
C GLY A 82 -8.00 7.29 -8.52
N VAL A 83 -7.33 6.81 -9.57
CA VAL A 83 -6.76 7.63 -10.65
C VAL A 83 -7.53 7.51 -11.96
N ASP A 84 -8.80 7.10 -11.91
CA ASP A 84 -9.66 7.08 -13.09
C ASP A 84 -9.83 8.52 -13.63
N PRO A 85 -9.55 8.75 -14.93
CA PRO A 85 -9.63 10.09 -15.54
C PRO A 85 -10.97 10.79 -15.33
N ARG A 86 -12.07 10.03 -15.16
CA ARG A 86 -13.40 10.59 -14.90
C ARG A 86 -13.50 11.34 -13.57
N PHE A 87 -12.61 11.05 -12.62
CA PHE A 87 -12.60 11.66 -11.30
C PHE A 87 -11.45 12.64 -11.09
N LEU A 88 -10.34 12.48 -11.83
CA LEU A 88 -9.13 13.31 -11.65
C LEU A 88 -9.41 14.81 -11.81
N ASP A 89 -10.29 15.19 -12.75
CA ASP A 89 -10.63 16.60 -13.00
C ASP A 89 -11.77 17.11 -12.11
N HIS A 90 -12.29 16.29 -11.18
CA HIS A 90 -13.37 16.71 -10.31
C HIS A 90 -12.86 17.73 -9.28
N PRO A 91 -13.55 18.87 -9.06
CA PRO A 91 -13.10 19.92 -8.13
C PRO A 91 -12.90 19.44 -6.69
N GLY A 92 -13.57 18.36 -6.30
CA GLY A 92 -13.43 17.73 -4.99
C GLY A 92 -12.42 16.58 -4.93
N TYR A 93 -11.63 16.36 -5.98
CA TYR A 93 -10.61 15.33 -6.00
C TYR A 93 -9.47 15.67 -5.04
N ASP A 94 -9.20 14.77 -4.10
CA ASP A 94 -8.12 14.94 -3.13
C ASP A 94 -6.83 14.29 -3.66
N LEU A 95 -6.03 15.11 -4.35
CA LEU A 95 -4.74 14.68 -4.87
C LEU A 95 -3.77 14.27 -3.74
N ALA A 96 -3.79 14.96 -2.60
CA ALA A 96 -2.89 14.67 -1.49
C ALA A 96 -3.23 13.30 -0.88
N TYR A 97 -4.51 12.99 -0.72
CA TYR A 97 -4.98 11.68 -0.30
C TYR A 97 -4.53 10.58 -1.28
N THR A 98 -4.68 10.81 -2.58
CA THR A 98 -4.30 9.82 -3.60
C THR A 98 -2.79 9.56 -3.62
N LEU A 99 -1.97 10.61 -3.51
CA LEU A 99 -0.52 10.46 -3.39
C LEU A 99 -0.13 9.70 -2.13
N ALA A 100 -0.77 10.00 -0.99
CA ALA A 100 -0.53 9.26 0.25
C ALA A 100 -0.97 7.79 0.12
N ALA A 101 -2.07 7.51 -0.59
CA ALA A 101 -2.51 6.13 -0.87
C ALA A 101 -1.49 5.38 -1.75
N ARG A 102 -0.95 6.05 -2.79
CA ARG A 102 0.09 5.48 -3.64
C ARG A 102 1.39 5.19 -2.88
N GLN A 103 1.78 6.07 -1.97
CA GLN A 103 2.94 5.84 -1.08
C GLN A 103 2.72 4.61 -0.19
N ARG A 104 1.53 4.45 0.38
CA ARG A 104 1.20 3.24 1.15
C ARG A 104 1.18 1.98 0.29
N LEU A 105 0.81 2.06 -0.99
CA LEU A 105 0.93 0.92 -1.92
C LEU A 105 2.41 0.59 -2.18
N GLU A 106 3.28 1.60 -2.32
CA GLU A 106 4.73 1.40 -2.48
C GLU A 106 5.31 0.63 -1.29
N TRP A 107 4.97 1.03 -0.07
CA TRP A 107 5.39 0.32 1.14
C TRP A 107 4.99 -1.16 1.12
N ARG A 108 3.79 -1.48 0.64
CA ARG A 108 3.36 -2.88 0.52
C ARG A 108 4.21 -3.63 -0.50
N LEU A 109 4.50 -3.04 -1.65
CA LEU A 109 5.33 -3.67 -2.69
C LEU A 109 6.77 -3.90 -2.19
N LEU A 110 7.36 -2.92 -1.52
CA LEU A 110 8.68 -3.03 -0.90
C LEU A 110 8.72 -4.16 0.14
N ALA A 111 7.70 -4.24 1.01
CA ALA A 111 7.60 -5.29 2.01
C ALA A 111 7.42 -6.68 1.39
N LEU A 112 6.58 -6.81 0.35
CA LEU A 112 6.41 -8.08 -0.37
C LEU A 112 7.72 -8.53 -1.04
N ALA A 113 8.46 -7.61 -1.65
CA ALA A 113 9.77 -7.90 -2.21
C ALA A 113 10.77 -8.37 -1.14
N ALA A 114 10.81 -7.72 0.03
CA ALA A 114 11.67 -8.13 1.14
C ALA A 114 11.28 -9.49 1.77
N LEU A 115 10.04 -9.93 1.58
CA LEU A 115 9.54 -11.22 2.05
C LEU A 115 9.67 -12.32 0.99
N ASP A 116 10.20 -12.01 -0.20
CA ASP A 116 10.26 -12.88 -1.37
C ASP A 116 8.87 -13.36 -1.84
N VAL A 117 7.84 -12.52 -1.66
CA VAL A 117 6.47 -12.83 -2.08
C VAL A 117 6.23 -12.21 -3.47
N PRO A 118 6.00 -13.02 -4.51
CA PRO A 118 5.80 -12.50 -5.86
C PRO A 118 4.45 -11.78 -5.97
N VAL A 119 4.44 -10.70 -6.76
CA VAL A 119 3.22 -10.00 -7.17
C VAL A 119 2.98 -10.32 -8.64
N GLY A 120 1.74 -10.65 -9.01
CA GLY A 120 1.39 -11.00 -10.39
C GLY A 120 1.67 -9.85 -11.37
N GLU A 121 2.21 -10.18 -12.54
CA GLU A 121 2.57 -9.20 -13.59
C GLU A 121 1.37 -8.35 -14.00
N ASP A 122 0.20 -8.95 -14.23
CA ASP A 122 -1.04 -8.24 -14.57
C ASP A 122 -1.38 -7.12 -13.56
N LEU A 123 -1.13 -7.36 -12.27
CA LEU A 123 -1.39 -6.35 -11.23
C LEU A 123 -0.35 -5.23 -11.31
N LEU A 124 0.92 -5.57 -11.51
CA LEU A 124 2.00 -4.60 -11.66
C LEU A 124 1.79 -3.70 -12.89
N GLU A 125 1.36 -4.27 -14.02
CA GLU A 125 1.02 -3.51 -15.23
C GLU A 125 -0.14 -2.54 -14.99
N ARG A 126 -1.16 -2.98 -14.24
CA ARG A 126 -2.29 -2.12 -13.85
C ARG A 126 -1.84 -0.97 -12.96
N ILE A 127 -0.98 -1.24 -11.98
CA ILE A 127 -0.41 -0.20 -11.11
C ILE A 127 0.44 0.77 -11.93
N ALA A 128 1.29 0.28 -12.84
CA ALA A 128 2.12 1.13 -13.69
C ALA A 128 1.27 2.02 -14.62
N SER A 129 0.20 1.47 -15.21
CA SER A 129 -0.73 2.27 -16.01
C SER A 129 -1.46 3.34 -15.18
N ALA A 130 -1.83 3.02 -13.94
CA ALA A 130 -2.41 3.97 -13.00
C ALA A 130 -1.42 5.08 -12.64
N ASP A 131 -0.16 4.74 -12.38
CA ASP A 131 0.92 5.69 -12.09
C ASP A 131 1.15 6.67 -13.25
N ALA A 132 1.12 6.19 -14.50
CA ALA A 132 1.25 7.03 -15.68
C ALA A 132 0.14 8.10 -15.77
N ARG A 133 -1.12 7.71 -15.51
CA ARG A 133 -2.27 8.64 -15.50
C ARG A 133 -2.14 9.70 -14.41
N LEU A 134 -1.73 9.28 -13.21
CA LEU A 134 -1.53 10.20 -12.10
C LEU A 134 -0.39 11.20 -12.40
N ALA A 135 0.69 10.73 -13.03
CA ALA A 135 1.79 11.58 -13.44
C ALA A 135 1.38 12.60 -14.51
N GLU A 136 0.61 12.19 -15.51
CA GLU A 136 0.06 13.06 -16.56
C GLU A 136 -0.81 14.17 -15.95
N HIS A 137 -1.77 13.80 -15.10
CA HIS A 137 -2.63 14.78 -14.44
C HIS A 137 -1.83 15.77 -13.58
N ARG A 138 -0.83 15.30 -12.82
CA ARG A 138 0.05 16.19 -12.04
C ARG A 138 0.83 17.17 -12.91
N GLY A 139 1.31 16.73 -14.08
CA GLY A 139 2.02 17.58 -15.03
C GLY A 139 1.12 18.62 -15.71
N ALA A 140 -0.20 18.37 -15.75
CA ALA A 140 -1.18 19.30 -16.31
C ALA A 140 -1.66 20.37 -15.30
N LEU A 141 -1.42 20.17 -14.00
CA LEU A 141 -1.78 21.14 -12.98
C LEU A 141 -0.88 22.38 -13.05
N PRO A 142 -1.44 23.60 -12.99
CA PRO A 142 -0.63 24.81 -13.00
C PRO A 142 0.21 24.92 -11.72
N ASP A 143 1.47 25.38 -11.86
CA ASP A 143 2.41 25.61 -10.74
C ASP A 143 1.86 26.55 -9.65
N ASN A 144 0.80 27.31 -9.95
CA ASN A 144 0.11 28.17 -8.99
C ASN A 144 -1.40 28.32 -9.35
N PRO A 145 -2.34 27.81 -8.52
CA PRO A 145 -3.78 27.93 -8.79
C PRO A 145 -4.31 29.38 -8.70
N GLU A 146 -3.57 30.33 -8.11
CA GLU A 146 -4.00 31.73 -8.01
C GLU A 146 -3.89 32.53 -9.32
N LYS A 147 -3.20 32.02 -10.35
CA LYS A 147 -3.07 32.71 -11.65
C LYS A 147 -4.17 32.35 -12.67
N ALA A 148 -5.11 31.48 -12.31
CA ALA A 148 -6.18 31.02 -13.19
C ALA A 148 -7.50 31.79 -13.04
N ALA A 149 -7.56 32.83 -12.20
CA ALA A 149 -8.71 33.73 -12.22
C ALA A 149 -8.62 34.61 -13.49
N PRO A 150 -9.57 34.51 -14.44
CA PRO A 150 -9.64 35.48 -15.51
C PRO A 150 -9.85 36.86 -14.90
N ASP A 151 -9.05 37.82 -15.35
CA ASP A 151 -9.22 39.25 -15.13
C ASP A 151 -10.71 39.61 -15.21
N SER A 152 -11.35 39.72 -14.04
CA SER A 152 -12.71 40.21 -13.94
C SER A 152 -12.62 41.73 -13.97
N GLY A 153 -12.35 42.28 -15.17
CA GLY A 153 -12.74 43.64 -15.50
C GLY A 153 -14.22 43.68 -15.90
N PRO A 154 -14.92 44.82 -15.79
CA PRO A 154 -14.41 46.19 -15.62
C PRO A 154 -14.70 46.83 -14.24
#